data_AF-A0A7Y3XEE8-F1
#
_entry.id   AF-A0A7Y3XEE8-F1
#
_cell.length_a   1.000
_cell.length_b   1.000
_cell.length_c   1.000
_cell.angle_alpha   90.00
_cell.angle_beta   90.00
_cell.angle_gamma   90.00
#
_symmetry.space_group_name_H-M   'P 1'
#
loop_
_entity.id
_entity.type
_entity.pdbx_description
1 polymer ?
#
loop_
_entity_poly.entity_id
_entity_poly.type
_entity_poly.pdbx_seq_one_letter_code
_entity_poly.pdbx_strand_id
1 'polypeptide(L)'
;MEVLFFLQIRTKFIRAFYAEASFPFTERKRKIEAGEDPFKPLYNEGGEPQFLKEWEEADDALDVLGQMCISMLSSSLQLYLKESVNDLHGRYNSERWQRLALAGLRTTRPPSRKGGSMVPGILPRSARYRPDECPVQSPPA
;
A
#
# COMPACT_ATOMS: atom_id res chain seq x y z
N MET A 1 2.20 5.20 12.31
CA MET A 1 1.41 5.50 11.09
C MET A 1 0.51 4.28 10.86
N GLU A 2 -0.77 4.44 10.55
CA GLU A 2 -1.68 3.30 10.32
C GLU A 2 -1.36 2.61 8.98
N VAL A 3 -0.33 1.74 8.97
CA VAL A 3 0.23 1.13 7.76
C VAL A 3 -0.81 0.32 6.98
N LEU A 4 -1.69 -0.39 7.70
CA LEU A 4 -2.78 -1.19 7.11
C LEU A 4 -3.80 -0.32 6.37
N PHE A 5 -4.13 0.86 6.91
CA PHE A 5 -5.08 1.78 6.29
C PHE A 5 -4.58 2.24 4.90
N PHE A 6 -3.30 2.61 4.80
CA PHE A 6 -2.73 3.03 3.52
C PHE A 6 -2.65 1.90 2.49
N LEU A 7 -2.37 0.66 2.94
CA LEU A 7 -2.41 -0.51 2.06
C LEU A 7 -3.82 -0.74 1.50
N GLN A 8 -4.85 -0.65 2.35
CA GLN A 8 -6.24 -0.81 1.93
C GLN A 8 -6.68 0.28 0.94
N ILE A 9 -6.29 1.54 1.16
CA ILE A 9 -6.61 2.63 0.22
C ILE A 9 -5.98 2.36 -1.15
N ARG A 10 -4.68 2.04 -1.18
CA ARG A 10 -3.97 1.82 -2.46
C ARG A 10 -4.51 0.61 -3.21
N THR A 11 -4.81 -0.49 -2.51
CA THR A 11 -5.38 -1.69 -3.14
C THR A 11 -6.79 -1.46 -3.67
N LYS A 12 -7.63 -0.68 -2.97
CA LYS A 12 -8.94 -0.24 -3.50
C LYS A 12 -8.78 0.60 -4.76
N PHE A 13 -7.85 1.57 -4.76
CA PHE A 13 -7.54 2.38 -5.93
C PHE A 13 -7.10 1.54 -7.12
N ILE A 14 -6.15 0.60 -6.94
CA ILE A 14 -5.64 -0.24 -8.03
C ILE A 14 -6.77 -1.06 -8.68
N ARG A 15 -7.68 -1.61 -7.87
CA ARG A 15 -8.83 -2.37 -8.37
C ARG A 15 -9.78 -1.50 -9.18
N ALA A 16 -10.14 -0.33 -8.65
CA ALA A 16 -11.01 0.61 -9.36
C ALA A 16 -10.35 1.11 -10.66
N PHE A 17 -9.06 1.41 -10.61
CA PHE A 17 -8.28 1.85 -11.76
C PHE A 17 -8.27 0.80 -12.87
N TYR A 18 -7.99 -0.47 -12.55
CA TYR A 18 -8.03 -1.54 -13.55
C TYR A 18 -9.42 -1.71 -14.14
N ALA A 19 -10.47 -1.74 -13.30
CA ALA A 19 -11.85 -1.91 -13.77
C ALA A 19 -12.27 -0.80 -14.74
N GLU A 20 -12.00 0.46 -14.41
CA GLU A 20 -12.38 1.61 -15.24
C GLU A 20 -11.52 1.72 -16.50
N ALA A 21 -10.20 1.53 -16.38
CA ALA A 21 -9.28 1.69 -17.50
C ALA A 21 -9.33 0.54 -18.50
N SER A 22 -9.71 -0.68 -18.07
CA SER A 22 -9.83 -1.85 -18.97
C SER A 22 -11.11 -1.83 -19.80
N PHE A 23 -12.16 -1.13 -19.35
CA PHE A 23 -13.45 -1.06 -20.02
C PHE A 23 -13.38 -0.68 -21.51
N PRO A 24 -12.74 0.42 -21.93
CA PRO A 24 -12.71 0.80 -23.35
C PRO A 24 -11.99 -0.21 -24.25
N PHE A 25 -10.97 -0.92 -23.73
CA PHE A 25 -10.22 -1.91 -24.50
C PHE A 25 -11.00 -3.22 -24.62
N THR A 26 -11.59 -3.69 -23.51
CA THR A 26 -12.44 -4.90 -23.50
C THR A 26 -13.69 -4.71 -24.37
N GLU A 27 -14.35 -3.55 -24.29
CA GLU A 27 -15.48 -3.24 -25.17
C GLU A 27 -15.08 -3.13 -26.64
N ARG A 28 -13.89 -2.60 -26.95
CA ARG A 28 -13.39 -2.56 -28.33
C ARG A 28 -13.24 -3.97 -28.89
N LYS A 29 -12.56 -4.87 -28.17
CA LYS A 29 -12.38 -6.27 -28.58
C LYS A 29 -13.74 -6.96 -28.78
N ARG A 30 -14.67 -6.78 -27.83
CA ARG A 30 -16.04 -7.33 -27.93
C ARG A 30 -16.78 -6.84 -29.18
N LYS A 31 -16.70 -5.54 -29.50
CA LYS A 31 -17.37 -4.97 -30.67
C LYS A 31 -16.76 -5.45 -31.99
N ILE A 32 -15.44 -5.60 -32.06
CA ILE A 32 -14.75 -6.16 -33.23
C ILE A 32 -15.19 -7.61 -33.46
N GLU A 33 -15.19 -8.43 -32.40
CA GLU A 33 -15.58 -9.84 -32.48
C GLU A 33 -17.07 -10.03 -32.85
N ALA A 34 -17.93 -9.14 -32.36
CA ALA A 34 -19.37 -9.14 -32.67
C ALA A 34 -19.73 -8.45 -33.99
N GLY A 35 -18.79 -7.73 -34.62
CA GLY A 35 -19.04 -6.91 -35.81
C GLY A 35 -20.01 -5.76 -35.58
N GLU A 36 -20.04 -5.20 -34.37
CA GLU A 36 -20.90 -4.08 -33.98
C GLU A 36 -20.31 -2.73 -34.40
N ASP A 37 -21.15 -1.73 -34.67
CA ASP A 37 -20.69 -0.37 -34.97
C ASP A 37 -19.76 0.17 -33.86
N PRO A 38 -18.59 0.75 -34.19
CA PRO A 38 -18.12 1.17 -35.53
C PRO A 38 -17.31 0.10 -36.32
N PHE A 39 -17.18 -1.12 -35.80
CA PHE A 39 -16.28 -2.17 -36.32
C PHE A 39 -17.02 -3.19 -37.20
N LYS A 40 -17.95 -2.73 -38.04
CA LYS A 40 -18.68 -3.60 -38.94
C LYS A 40 -17.82 -3.90 -40.17
N PRO A 41 -17.42 -5.17 -40.43
CA PRO A 41 -16.56 -5.47 -41.56
C PRO A 41 -17.29 -5.20 -42.88
N LEU A 42 -16.69 -4.36 -43.72
CA LEU A 42 -17.09 -4.22 -45.11
C LEU A 42 -16.59 -5.45 -45.89
N TYR A 43 -17.27 -5.81 -46.98
CA TYR A 43 -16.85 -6.95 -47.80
C TYR A 43 -15.37 -6.81 -48.21
N ASN A 44 -14.57 -7.85 -47.95
CA ASN A 44 -13.14 -7.92 -48.25
C ASN A 44 -12.84 -9.24 -48.97
N GLU A 45 -12.28 -9.17 -50.18
CA GLU A 45 -11.86 -10.36 -50.94
C GLU A 45 -10.56 -10.98 -50.41
N GLY A 46 -9.80 -10.23 -49.59
CA GLY A 46 -8.46 -10.60 -49.14
C GLY A 46 -8.39 -11.62 -48.00
N GLY A 47 -9.53 -12.11 -47.48
CA GLY A 47 -9.57 -13.10 -46.38
C GLY A 47 -9.05 -12.62 -45.01
N GLU A 48 -8.34 -11.50 -44.97
CA GLU A 48 -7.83 -10.88 -43.74
C GLU A 48 -8.96 -10.30 -42.88
N PRO A 49 -8.97 -10.55 -41.56
CA PRO A 49 -9.90 -9.92 -40.64
C PRO A 49 -9.74 -8.40 -40.67
N GLN A 50 -10.83 -7.69 -40.97
CA GLN A 50 -10.83 -6.23 -40.78
C GLN A 50 -10.73 -5.92 -39.29
N PHE A 51 -9.98 -4.87 -38.96
CA PHE A 51 -9.74 -4.38 -37.60
C PHE A 51 -8.84 -5.27 -36.71
N LEU A 52 -8.05 -6.18 -37.30
CA LEU A 52 -7.09 -6.99 -36.54
C LEU A 52 -6.12 -6.12 -35.72
N LYS A 53 -5.60 -5.05 -36.34
CA LYS A 53 -4.65 -4.14 -35.69
C LYS A 53 -5.26 -3.45 -34.47
N GLU A 54 -6.50 -3.00 -34.57
CA GLU A 54 -7.22 -2.34 -33.49
C GLU A 54 -7.53 -3.29 -32.33
N TRP A 55 -7.72 -4.58 -32.63
CA TRP A 55 -7.86 -5.64 -31.64
C TRP A 55 -6.52 -5.92 -30.95
N GLU A 56 -5.42 -6.05 -31.70
CA GLU A 56 -4.06 -6.24 -31.17
C GLU A 56 -3.63 -5.05 -30.30
N GLU A 57 -3.85 -3.82 -30.75
CA GLU A 57 -3.57 -2.61 -29.96
C GLU A 57 -4.36 -2.58 -28.65
N ALA A 58 -5.61 -3.07 -28.64
CA ALA A 58 -6.40 -3.16 -27.42
C ALA A 58 -5.90 -4.27 -26.48
N ASP A 59 -5.40 -5.37 -27.02
CA ASP A 59 -4.82 -6.48 -26.26
C ASP A 59 -3.50 -6.06 -25.60
N ASP A 60 -2.59 -5.47 -26.37
CA ASP A 60 -1.32 -4.93 -25.88
C ASP A 60 -1.56 -3.87 -24.78
N ALA A 61 -2.57 -3.02 -24.95
CA ALA A 61 -2.94 -2.04 -23.94
C ALA A 61 -3.44 -2.67 -22.63
N LEU A 62 -4.20 -3.77 -22.71
CA LEU A 62 -4.65 -4.52 -21.53
C LEU A 62 -3.49 -5.19 -20.79
N ASP A 63 -2.52 -5.72 -21.52
CA ASP A 63 -1.31 -6.32 -20.96
C ASP A 63 -0.48 -5.28 -20.22
N VAL A 64 -0.21 -4.13 -20.85
CA VAL A 64 0.52 -3.03 -20.22
C VAL A 64 -0.24 -2.52 -18.98
N LEU A 65 -1.56 -2.36 -19.07
CA LEU A 65 -2.39 -1.95 -17.92
C LEU A 65 -2.29 -2.94 -16.76
N GLY A 66 -2.34 -4.24 -17.06
CA GLY A 66 -2.17 -5.31 -16.06
C GLY A 66 -0.81 -5.25 -15.37
N GLN A 67 0.28 -5.11 -16.14
CA GLN A 67 1.64 -4.99 -15.61
C GLN A 67 1.81 -3.78 -14.70
N MET A 68 1.22 -2.64 -15.07
CA MET A 68 1.23 -1.43 -14.26
C MET A 68 0.48 -1.63 -12.93
N CYS A 69 -0.68 -2.30 -12.96
CA CYS A 69 -1.44 -2.60 -11.74
C CYS A 69 -0.67 -3.53 -10.79
N ILE A 70 -0.02 -4.57 -11.32
CA ILE A 70 0.81 -5.49 -10.54
C ILE A 70 2.01 -4.75 -9.93
N SER A 71 2.64 -3.86 -10.70
CA SER A 71 3.76 -3.04 -10.23
C SER A 71 3.35 -2.14 -9.06
N MET A 72 2.21 -1.44 -9.18
CA MET A 72 1.66 -0.61 -8.11
C MET A 72 1.31 -1.42 -6.85
N LEU A 73 0.79 -2.63 -7.03
CA LEU A 73 0.49 -3.55 -5.93
C LEU A 73 1.77 -4.00 -5.21
N SER A 74 2.79 -4.40 -5.98
CA SER A 74 4.10 -4.79 -5.46
C SER A 74 4.73 -3.66 -4.64
N SER A 75 4.77 -2.43 -5.16
CA SER A 75 5.30 -1.27 -4.43
C SER A 75 4.51 -0.97 -3.15
N SER A 76 3.18 -1.12 -3.18
CA SER A 76 2.34 -0.92 -1.99
C SER A 76 2.62 -1.97 -0.90
N LEU A 77 2.82 -3.22 -1.30
CA LEU A 77 3.16 -4.31 -0.39
C LEU A 77 4.56 -4.12 0.21
N GLN A 78 5.55 -3.74 -0.60
CA GLN A 78 6.91 -3.46 -0.12
C GLN A 78 6.91 -2.37 0.96
N LEU A 79 6.16 -1.29 0.75
CA LEU A 79 6.04 -0.22 1.75
C LEU A 79 5.38 -0.73 3.03
N TYR A 80 4.30 -1.53 2.91
CA TYR A 80 3.62 -2.13 4.04
C TYR A 80 4.56 -3.00 4.87
N LEU A 81 5.30 -3.91 4.23
CA LEU A 81 6.22 -4.82 4.91
C LEU A 81 7.36 -4.05 5.58
N LYS A 82 7.98 -3.10 4.87
CA LYS A 82 9.08 -2.29 5.42
C LYS A 82 8.65 -1.54 6.67
N GLU A 83 7.49 -0.89 6.64
CA GLU A 83 7.02 -0.11 7.79
C GLU A 83 6.55 -1.02 8.94
N SER A 84 5.92 -2.15 8.63
CA SER A 84 5.55 -3.14 9.64
C SER A 84 6.77 -3.71 10.37
N VAL A 85 7.85 -4.00 9.64
CA VAL A 85 9.12 -4.46 10.22
C VAL A 85 9.74 -3.37 11.09
N ASN A 86 9.73 -2.11 10.66
CA ASN A 86 10.24 -0.99 11.46
C ASN A 86 9.45 -0.82 12.76
N ASP A 87 8.12 -0.95 12.71
CA ASP A 87 7.26 -0.84 13.88
C ASP A 87 7.52 -1.98 14.88
N LEU A 88 7.65 -3.22 14.39
CA LEU A 88 8.01 -4.38 15.22
C LEU A 88 9.38 -4.20 15.89
N HIS A 89 10.38 -3.69 15.16
CA HIS A 89 11.69 -3.37 15.74
C HIS A 89 11.60 -2.28 16.80
N GLY A 90 10.78 -1.24 16.58
CA GLY A 90 10.54 -0.19 17.56
C GLY A 90 9.94 -0.73 18.86
N ARG A 91 8.90 -1.57 18.74
CA ARG A 91 8.24 -2.23 19.89
C ARG A 91 9.21 -3.12 20.65
N TYR A 92 9.87 -4.06 19.97
CA TYR A 92 10.83 -4.97 20.59
C TYR A 92 11.98 -4.24 21.30
N ASN A 93 12.54 -3.23 20.64
CA ASN A 93 13.61 -2.43 21.24
C ASN A 93 13.09 -1.70 22.50
N SER A 94 11.90 -1.12 22.46
CA SER A 94 11.30 -0.44 23.61
C SER A 94 11.05 -1.36 24.81
N GLU A 95 10.52 -2.57 24.57
CA GLU A 95 10.27 -3.58 25.61
C GLU A 95 11.57 -4.09 26.23
N ARG A 96 12.61 -4.29 25.41
CA ARG A 96 13.94 -4.65 25.87
C ARG A 96 14.51 -3.58 26.80
N TRP A 97 14.38 -2.29 26.45
CA TRP A 97 14.83 -1.20 27.31
C TRP A 97 14.03 -1.09 28.61
N GLN A 98 12.72 -1.29 28.56
CA GLN A 98 11.88 -1.33 29.78
C GLN A 98 12.31 -2.46 30.72
N ARG A 99 12.55 -3.67 30.18
CA ARG A 99 13.04 -4.81 30.96
C ARG A 99 14.41 -4.55 31.58
N LEU A 100 15.35 -3.98 30.83
CA LEU A 100 16.67 -3.63 31.35
C LEU A 100 16.62 -2.53 32.42
N ALA A 101 15.75 -1.53 32.25
CA ALA A 101 15.52 -0.48 33.24
C ALA A 101 14.91 -1.01 34.55
N LEU A 102 13.93 -1.91 34.45
CA LEU A 102 13.30 -2.57 35.61
C LEU A 102 14.30 -3.49 36.35
N ALA A 103 15.26 -4.09 35.64
CA ALA A 103 16.31 -4.93 36.21
C ALA A 103 17.43 -4.13 36.92
N GLY A 104 17.33 -2.79 37.00
CA GLY A 104 18.29 -1.94 37.74
C GLY A 104 19.70 -1.88 37.12
N LEU A 105 19.89 -2.45 35.93
CA LEU A 105 21.14 -2.35 35.19
C LEU A 105 21.30 -0.90 34.70
N ARG A 106 22.35 -0.23 35.17
CA ARG A 106 22.70 1.16 34.83
C ARG A 106 23.13 1.24 33.36
N THR A 107 22.18 1.19 32.43
CA THR A 107 22.47 1.31 31.01
C THR A 107 22.35 2.79 30.62
N THR A 108 23.47 3.42 30.25
CA THR A 108 23.43 4.70 29.56
C THR A 108 22.59 4.54 28.29
N ARG A 109 21.61 5.42 28.09
CA ARG A 109 20.71 5.38 26.92
C ARG A 109 21.57 5.47 25.64
N PRO A 110 21.44 4.58 24.65
CA PRO A 110 22.18 4.77 23.41
C PRO A 110 21.61 5.99 22.65
N PRO A 111 22.45 6.68 21.86
CA PRO A 111 22.04 7.90 21.17
C PRO A 111 20.87 7.58 20.22
N SER A 112 19.76 8.30 20.40
CA SER A 112 18.63 8.23 19.48
C SER A 112 19.07 8.84 18.14
N ARG A 113 18.87 8.10 17.04
CA ARG A 113 19.14 8.60 15.68
C ARG A 113 18.10 9.66 15.32
N LYS A 114 18.27 10.88 15.81
CA LYS A 114 17.74 12.09 15.16
C LYS A 114 18.89 12.70 14.37
N GLY A 115 18.64 13.00 13.10
CA GLY A 115 19.64 13.59 12.21
C GLY A 115 20.28 14.82 12.83
N GLY A 116 21.60 14.92 12.67
CA GLY A 116 22.35 16.17 12.72
C GLY A 116 22.41 16.91 14.06
N SER A 117 23.08 16.32 15.06
CA SER A 117 24.03 16.99 15.98
C SER A 117 24.09 16.26 17.32
N MET A 118 25.31 15.96 17.74
CA MET A 118 25.64 15.27 18.99
C MET A 118 25.56 16.28 20.14
N VAL A 119 24.46 16.30 20.89
CA VAL A 119 24.38 17.07 22.15
C VAL A 119 24.03 16.11 23.29
N PRO A 120 24.80 16.08 24.40
CA PRO A 120 24.44 15.30 25.58
C PRO A 120 23.17 15.87 26.22
N GLY A 121 22.05 15.17 26.05
CA GLY A 121 20.77 15.57 26.64
C GLY A 121 20.79 15.41 28.16
N ILE A 122 20.95 16.52 28.88
CA ILE A 122 20.57 16.64 30.28
C ILE A 122 19.05 16.39 30.39
N LEU A 123 18.64 15.62 31.40
CA LEU A 123 17.26 15.19 31.67
C LEU A 123 16.21 16.32 31.51
N PRO A 124 15.07 16.09 30.82
CA PRO A 124 13.87 16.85 31.14
C PRO A 124 13.31 16.37 32.48
N ARG A 125 13.26 17.28 33.44
CA ARG A 125 12.65 17.10 34.77
C ARG A 125 11.12 17.19 34.69
N SER A 126 10.47 16.27 33.98
CA SER A 126 9.01 16.06 33.97
C SER A 126 8.71 14.95 32.95
N ALA A 127 8.04 13.84 33.24
CA ALA A 127 6.92 13.64 34.13
C ALA A 127 6.96 12.22 34.70
N ARG A 128 6.51 12.09 35.95
CA ARG A 128 6.12 10.80 36.54
C ARG A 128 4.92 10.27 35.74
N TYR A 129 5.12 9.23 34.95
CA TYR A 129 4.02 8.37 34.51
C TYR A 129 3.82 7.32 35.61
N ARG A 130 2.75 7.46 36.42
CA ARG A 130 2.24 6.39 37.29
C ARG A 130 1.25 5.55 36.47
N PRO A 131 1.43 4.23 36.36
CA PRO A 131 0.50 3.38 35.65
C PRO A 131 -0.49 2.76 36.62
N ASP A 132 -1.34 3.53 37.29
CA ASP A 132 -2.42 2.98 38.12
C ASP A 132 -3.54 4.01 38.22
N GLU A 133 -4.50 3.95 37.30
CA GLU A 133 -5.87 4.45 37.45
C GLU A 133 -6.67 4.07 36.20
N CYS A 134 -7.20 2.85 36.18
CA CYS A 134 -8.31 2.49 35.29
C CYS A 134 -9.62 2.92 35.99
N PRO A 135 -10.44 3.82 35.43
CA PRO A 135 -11.75 4.10 36.00
C PRO A 135 -12.73 3.00 35.55
N VAL A 136 -13.14 2.16 36.50
CA VAL A 136 -14.33 1.32 36.39
C VAL A 136 -15.54 2.27 36.35
N GLN A 137 -16.20 2.38 35.19
CA GLN A 137 -17.51 3.03 35.09
C GLN A 137 -18.59 1.98 35.39
N SER A 138 -19.29 2.14 36.51
CA SER A 138 -20.57 1.46 36.78
C SER A 138 -21.72 2.24 36.10
N PRO A 139 -22.74 1.55 35.56
CA PRO A 139 -23.84 2.20 34.85
C PRO A 139 -24.90 2.77 35.81
N PRO A 140 -25.57 3.89 35.48
CA PRO A 140 -26.65 4.42 36.31
C PRO A 140 -28.00 3.73 36.06
N ALA A 141 -28.81 3.67 37.12
CA ALA A 141 -30.21 3.27 37.15
C ALA A 141 -31.15 4.43 36.78
#